data_AF-A0A091C5C8-F1
#
_entry.id   AF-A0A091C5C8-F1
#
_cell.length_a   1.000
_cell.length_b   1.000
_cell.length_c   1.000
_cell.angle_alpha   90.00
_cell.angle_beta   90.00
_cell.angle_gamma   90.00
#
_symmetry.space_group_name_H-M   'P 1'
#
loop_
_entity.id
_entity.type
_entity.pdbx_description
1 polymer ?
#
loop_
_entity_poly.entity_id
_entity_poly.type
_entity_poly.pdbx_seq_one_letter_code
_entity_poly.pdbx_strand_id
1 'polypeptide(L)'
;MIEESNEQLKKNQESEQSLAYQIQQKAEVQAEEVQLYRAEELVNRFEKAQKEQEEQSLAYQRAQKKAEDFTQQLQSYQKKVEISKEILDTARSDNAKMQIARLQLYLKDGEPCPVCGSYHHNKEASAQQTYTLAEITQNEEKLAQSEEDYTQVLEQKQKVAAALESNKKEQEALYEKKKKAQENFQVLSNECETTLAISIIEINPDTYLQQLQESLEKKKETITTAEKKQIAVKKETEDLNETLSQRQKQLQKAQEEKVKISATQTALQEQLDQKDHKELLKQKSQLEERLANIKEKIVYYKQQEEQLQRESARLKERNEQQQQQYQHLQRKLSETKQKITQAISDSSFDFTENKMREMLPELNQLENLQEIIEQYQSEYKYTQQRLSELTDFKQTKAPDLEDLQEKSQLAEEKLEAMQTSLIQKQEVWRSNQKTLQDFQQLYEANQTKMEEMSQMKQLAETMNGDNLERMGIERYVLQTFLLKF
;
A
#
# COMPACT_ATOMS: atom_id res chain seq x y z
N MET A 1 25.74 -75.76 5.03
CA MET A 1 26.26 -74.70 4.13
C MET A 1 25.45 -74.51 2.85
N ILE A 2 25.35 -75.44 1.90
CA ILE A 2 24.48 -75.24 0.71
C ILE A 2 22.99 -75.23 1.11
N GLU A 3 22.57 -76.13 2.00
CA GLU A 3 21.21 -76.18 2.55
C GLU A 3 20.84 -74.89 3.32
N GLU A 4 21.76 -74.36 4.13
CA GLU A 4 21.56 -73.09 4.86
C GLU A 4 21.36 -71.89 3.92
N SER A 5 22.12 -71.82 2.81
CA SER A 5 21.94 -70.77 1.80
C SER A 5 20.61 -70.89 1.05
N ASN A 6 20.13 -72.11 0.80
CA ASN A 6 18.81 -72.34 0.21
C ASN A 6 17.66 -71.97 1.18
N GLU A 7 17.83 -72.21 2.47
CA GLU A 7 16.84 -71.81 3.48
C GLU A 7 16.77 -70.27 3.61
N GLN A 8 17.90 -69.58 3.56
CA GLN A 8 17.95 -68.12 3.56
C GLN A 8 17.31 -67.52 2.30
N LEU A 9 17.53 -68.11 1.12
CA LEU A 9 16.87 -67.70 -0.12
C LEU A 9 15.34 -67.79 -0.01
N LYS A 10 14.81 -68.84 0.63
CA LYS A 10 13.37 -69.01 0.83
C LYS A 10 12.81 -67.91 1.75
N LYS A 11 13.51 -67.58 2.84
CA LYS A 11 13.15 -66.46 3.73
C LYS A 11 13.17 -65.11 3.00
N ASN A 12 14.16 -64.90 2.12
CA ASN A 12 14.25 -63.70 1.31
C ASN A 12 13.07 -63.59 0.33
N GLN A 13 12.66 -64.69 -0.31
CA GLN A 13 11.48 -64.71 -1.18
C GLN A 13 10.17 -64.38 -0.44
N GLU A 14 9.98 -64.95 0.76
CA GLU A 14 8.82 -64.63 1.61
C GLU A 14 8.83 -63.14 2.02
N SER A 15 10.01 -62.61 2.36
CA SER A 15 10.18 -61.17 2.67
C SER A 15 9.91 -60.28 1.46
N GLU A 16 10.38 -60.63 0.27
CA GLU A 16 10.12 -59.88 -0.97
C GLU A 16 8.62 -59.83 -1.32
N GLN A 17 7.88 -60.92 -1.13
CA GLN A 17 6.43 -60.94 -1.34
C GLN A 17 5.69 -60.03 -0.37
N SER A 18 6.05 -60.06 0.92
CA SER A 18 5.49 -59.16 1.93
C SER A 18 5.78 -57.68 1.63
N LEU A 19 7.02 -57.37 1.23
CA LEU A 19 7.43 -56.01 0.88
C LEU A 19 6.76 -55.53 -0.40
N ALA A 20 6.58 -56.40 -1.39
CA ALA A 20 5.88 -56.08 -2.63
C ALA A 20 4.41 -55.70 -2.36
N TYR A 21 3.73 -56.39 -1.46
CA TYR A 21 2.37 -56.04 -1.05
C TYR A 21 2.30 -54.65 -0.41
N GLN A 22 3.23 -54.31 0.48
CA GLN A 22 3.31 -52.97 1.09
C GLN A 22 3.58 -51.88 0.05
N ILE A 23 4.47 -52.14 -0.92
CA ILE A 23 4.79 -51.18 -1.99
C ILE A 23 3.61 -51.01 -2.95
N GLN A 24 2.79 -52.04 -3.16
CA GLN A 24 1.61 -51.95 -4.02
C GLN A 24 0.57 -50.95 -3.51
N GLN A 25 0.52 -50.70 -2.19
CA GLN A 25 -0.33 -49.67 -1.58
C GLN A 25 0.07 -48.23 -1.94
N LYS A 26 1.22 -48.04 -2.61
CA LYS A 26 1.69 -46.71 -3.05
C LYS A 26 0.68 -45.98 -3.94
N ALA A 27 -0.02 -46.70 -4.82
CA ALA A 27 -1.03 -46.11 -5.68
C ALA A 27 -2.25 -45.61 -4.88
N GLU A 28 -2.63 -46.33 -3.83
CA GLU A 28 -3.71 -45.93 -2.92
C GLU A 28 -3.30 -44.70 -2.11
N VAL A 29 -2.09 -44.68 -1.56
CA VAL A 29 -1.54 -43.52 -0.82
C VAL A 29 -1.47 -42.27 -1.72
N GLN A 30 -1.06 -42.42 -2.98
CA GLN A 30 -1.07 -41.31 -3.95
C GLN A 30 -2.49 -40.80 -4.25
N ALA A 31 -3.49 -41.68 -4.31
CA ALA A 31 -4.88 -41.27 -4.47
C ALA A 31 -5.40 -40.54 -3.21
N GLU A 32 -5.04 -41.02 -2.02
CA GLU A 32 -5.34 -40.36 -0.74
C GLU A 32 -4.68 -38.97 -0.67
N GLU A 33 -3.46 -38.75 -1.19
CA GLU A 33 -2.81 -37.42 -1.24
C GLU A 33 -3.60 -36.42 -2.08
N VAL A 34 -4.09 -36.86 -3.24
CA VAL A 34 -4.90 -35.99 -4.10
C VAL A 34 -6.23 -35.64 -3.43
N GLN A 35 -6.83 -36.58 -2.69
CA GLN A 35 -8.02 -36.31 -1.90
C GLN A 35 -7.73 -35.36 -0.74
N LEU A 36 -6.61 -35.54 -0.05
CA LEU A 36 -6.16 -34.65 1.02
C LEU A 36 -6.00 -33.22 0.52
N TYR A 37 -5.34 -33.00 -0.62
CA TYR A 37 -5.19 -31.66 -1.19
C TYR A 37 -6.54 -30.98 -1.49
N ARG A 38 -7.49 -31.72 -2.07
CA ARG A 38 -8.85 -31.20 -2.31
C ARG A 38 -9.58 -30.89 -1.01
N ALA A 39 -9.38 -31.74 -0.01
CA ALA A 39 -9.97 -31.58 1.31
C ALA A 39 -9.38 -30.36 2.05
N GLU A 40 -8.07 -30.11 1.94
CA GLU A 40 -7.40 -28.90 2.44
C GLU A 40 -7.98 -27.63 1.81
N GLU A 41 -8.19 -27.61 0.49
CA GLU A 41 -8.82 -26.46 -0.18
C GLU A 41 -10.26 -26.22 0.32
N LEU A 42 -11.02 -27.29 0.49
CA LEU A 42 -12.39 -27.23 1.01
C LEU A 42 -12.43 -26.72 2.46
N VAL A 43 -11.58 -27.23 3.34
CA VAL A 43 -11.49 -26.76 4.73
C VAL A 43 -11.03 -25.31 4.81
N ASN A 44 -10.07 -24.89 3.99
CA ASN A 44 -9.68 -23.48 3.90
C ASN A 44 -10.85 -22.57 3.50
N ARG A 45 -11.70 -23.01 2.56
CA ARG A 45 -12.91 -22.27 2.17
C ARG A 45 -13.93 -22.25 3.31
N PHE A 46 -14.12 -23.37 4.00
CA PHE A 46 -14.98 -23.47 5.18
C PHE A 46 -14.55 -22.52 6.30
N GLU A 47 -13.26 -22.50 6.66
CA GLU A 47 -12.75 -21.59 7.70
C GLU A 47 -12.92 -20.12 7.33
N LYS A 48 -12.68 -19.76 6.06
CA LYS A 48 -12.92 -18.41 5.57
C LYS A 48 -14.40 -18.03 5.69
N ALA A 49 -15.30 -18.92 5.31
CA ALA A 49 -16.73 -18.69 5.41
C ALA A 49 -17.20 -18.62 6.88
N GLN A 50 -16.60 -19.39 7.78
CA GLN A 50 -16.87 -19.32 9.21
C GLN A 50 -16.50 -17.93 9.77
N LYS A 51 -15.28 -17.47 9.48
CA LYS A 51 -14.81 -16.14 9.90
C LYS A 51 -15.69 -15.03 9.34
N GLU A 52 -16.02 -15.11 8.04
CA GLU A 52 -16.91 -14.13 7.41
C GLU A 52 -18.30 -14.11 8.06
N GLN A 53 -18.87 -15.28 8.37
CA GLN A 53 -20.16 -15.39 9.06
C GLN A 53 -20.12 -14.74 10.45
N GLU A 54 -19.06 -14.99 11.23
CA GLU A 54 -18.87 -14.40 12.54
C GLU A 54 -18.70 -12.87 12.47
N GLU A 55 -17.88 -12.39 11.54
CA GLU A 55 -17.64 -10.96 11.30
C GLU A 55 -18.93 -10.22 10.90
N GLN A 56 -19.69 -10.75 9.94
CA GLN A 56 -20.95 -10.14 9.52
C GLN A 56 -22.01 -10.18 10.64
N SER A 57 -22.04 -11.26 11.43
CA SER A 57 -22.93 -11.36 12.59
C SER A 57 -22.59 -10.30 13.65
N LEU A 58 -21.31 -10.10 13.95
CA LEU A 58 -20.84 -9.09 14.90
C LEU A 58 -21.09 -7.66 14.38
N ALA A 59 -20.84 -7.40 13.10
CA ALA A 59 -21.13 -6.10 12.48
C ALA A 59 -22.61 -5.75 12.57
N TYR A 60 -23.49 -6.71 12.26
CA TYR A 60 -24.93 -6.55 12.40
C TYR A 60 -25.37 -6.28 13.85
N GLN A 61 -24.82 -7.00 14.83
CA GLN A 61 -25.10 -6.74 16.25
C GLN A 61 -24.64 -5.35 16.71
N ARG A 62 -23.49 -4.88 16.22
CA ARG A 62 -23.00 -3.51 16.51
C ARG A 62 -23.95 -2.46 15.91
N ALA A 63 -24.45 -2.68 14.71
CA ALA A 63 -25.44 -1.80 14.09
C ALA A 63 -26.77 -1.80 14.88
N GLN A 64 -27.23 -2.95 15.37
CA GLN A 64 -28.39 -3.03 16.27
C GLN A 64 -28.22 -2.19 17.53
N LYS A 65 -27.08 -2.32 18.23
CA LYS A 65 -26.80 -1.51 19.43
C LYS A 65 -26.78 -0.02 19.13
N LYS A 66 -26.15 0.39 18.02
CA LYS A 66 -26.15 1.81 17.59
C LYS A 66 -27.58 2.32 17.32
N ALA A 67 -28.44 1.53 16.70
CA ALA A 67 -29.83 1.89 16.46
C ALA A 67 -30.60 2.08 17.78
N GLU A 68 -30.37 1.21 18.77
CA GLU A 68 -30.93 1.34 20.12
C GLU A 68 -30.45 2.62 20.81
N ASP A 69 -29.15 2.91 20.76
CA ASP A 69 -28.56 4.13 21.34
C ASP A 69 -29.15 5.40 20.71
N PHE A 70 -29.23 5.45 19.37
CA PHE A 70 -29.86 6.59 18.69
C PHE A 70 -31.35 6.71 18.99
N THR A 71 -32.06 5.60 19.18
CA THR A 71 -33.46 5.60 19.58
C THR A 71 -33.63 6.20 20.98
N GLN A 72 -32.78 5.83 21.94
CA GLN A 72 -32.77 6.42 23.28
C GLN A 72 -32.42 7.91 23.26
N GLN A 73 -31.41 8.30 22.47
CA GLN A 73 -31.05 9.71 22.28
C GLN A 73 -32.21 10.51 21.68
N LEU A 74 -32.89 9.96 20.67
CA LEU A 74 -34.03 10.62 20.05
C LEU A 74 -35.18 10.85 21.05
N GLN A 75 -35.48 9.87 21.90
CA GLN A 75 -36.45 10.02 22.99
C GLN A 75 -36.01 11.11 24.00
N SER A 76 -34.72 11.18 24.32
CA SER A 76 -34.21 12.22 25.21
C SER A 76 -34.36 13.63 24.62
N TYR A 77 -34.08 13.79 23.32
CA TYR A 77 -34.24 15.06 22.62
C TYR A 77 -35.71 15.42 22.40
N GLN A 78 -36.60 14.44 22.21
CA GLN A 78 -38.05 14.69 22.20
C GLN A 78 -38.52 15.35 23.49
N LYS A 79 -38.11 14.83 24.65
CA LYS A 79 -38.42 15.45 25.96
C LYS A 79 -37.80 16.84 26.12
N LYS A 80 -36.55 17.04 25.66
CA LYS A 80 -35.90 18.36 25.68
C LYS A 80 -36.63 19.38 24.80
N VAL A 81 -37.15 18.98 23.65
CA VAL A 81 -37.96 19.84 22.78
C VAL A 81 -39.24 20.27 23.49
N GLU A 82 -39.91 19.35 24.20
CA GLU A 82 -41.13 19.69 24.97
C GLU A 82 -40.83 20.71 26.07
N ILE A 83 -39.79 20.47 26.87
CA ILE A 83 -39.38 21.38 27.96
C ILE A 83 -38.95 22.75 27.43
N SER A 84 -38.07 22.78 26.41
CA SER A 84 -37.60 24.05 25.83
C SER A 84 -38.73 24.83 25.15
N LYS A 85 -39.71 24.15 24.57
CA LYS A 85 -40.91 24.79 24.03
C LYS A 85 -41.74 25.47 25.12
N GLU A 86 -41.96 24.79 26.25
CA GLU A 86 -42.70 25.35 27.38
C GLU A 86 -42.00 26.57 27.99
N ILE A 87 -40.66 26.52 28.10
CA ILE A 87 -39.84 27.66 28.52
C ILE A 87 -39.99 28.82 27.53
N LEU A 88 -39.90 28.55 26.23
CA LEU A 88 -40.06 29.56 25.19
C LEU A 88 -41.46 30.20 25.20
N ASP A 89 -42.52 29.39 25.33
CA ASP A 89 -43.90 29.90 25.38
C ASP A 89 -44.12 30.78 26.62
N THR A 90 -43.50 30.43 27.75
CA THR A 90 -43.49 31.24 28.97
C THR A 90 -42.73 32.56 28.76
N ALA A 91 -41.52 32.50 28.20
CA ALA A 91 -40.71 33.68 27.91
C ALA A 91 -41.41 34.63 26.93
N ARG A 92 -42.11 34.10 25.92
CA ARG A 92 -42.93 34.89 24.98
C ARG A 92 -44.10 35.57 25.66
N SER A 93 -44.80 34.84 26.53
CA SER A 93 -45.92 35.39 27.32
C SER A 93 -45.46 36.52 28.24
N ASP A 94 -44.33 36.34 28.93
CA ASP A 94 -43.78 37.35 29.84
C ASP A 94 -43.21 38.56 29.09
N ASN A 95 -42.55 38.34 27.94
CA ASN A 95 -42.11 39.43 27.07
C ASN A 95 -43.32 40.24 26.57
N ALA A 96 -44.39 39.60 26.12
CA ALA A 96 -45.60 40.30 25.70
C ALA A 96 -46.17 41.20 26.81
N LYS A 97 -46.24 40.72 28.06
CA LYS A 97 -46.67 41.54 29.21
C LYS A 97 -45.74 42.73 29.45
N MET A 98 -44.43 42.51 29.38
CA MET A 98 -43.42 43.54 29.61
C MET A 98 -43.35 44.59 28.50
N GLN A 99 -43.60 44.23 27.24
CA GLN A 99 -43.73 45.21 26.15
C GLN A 99 -44.99 46.07 26.30
N ILE A 100 -46.09 45.50 26.76
CA ILE A 100 -47.30 46.28 27.08
C ILE A 100 -46.98 47.32 28.17
N ALA A 101 -46.25 46.92 29.22
CA ALA A 101 -45.81 47.85 30.26
C ALA A 101 -44.82 48.91 29.74
N ARG A 102 -43.88 48.52 28.84
CA ARG A 102 -42.97 49.45 28.15
C ARG A 102 -43.75 50.53 27.40
N LEU A 103 -44.78 50.14 26.63
CA LEU A 103 -45.62 51.07 25.87
C LEU A 103 -46.41 52.02 26.79
N GLN A 104 -46.86 51.54 27.95
CA GLN A 104 -47.52 52.37 28.97
C GLN A 104 -46.58 53.43 29.57
N LEU A 105 -45.29 53.15 29.74
CA LEU A 105 -44.30 54.12 30.23
C LEU A 105 -44.03 55.26 29.23
N TYR A 106 -44.16 55.00 27.93
CA TYR A 106 -43.91 56.00 26.88
C TYR A 106 -45.13 56.85 26.50
N LEU A 107 -46.33 56.53 27.03
CA LEU A 107 -47.57 57.26 26.76
C LEU A 107 -47.64 58.57 27.58
N LYS A 108 -47.72 59.71 26.89
CA LYS A 108 -47.94 61.03 27.50
C LYS A 108 -49.42 61.29 27.74
N ASP A 109 -49.76 61.98 28.82
CA ASP A 109 -51.15 62.35 29.13
C ASP A 109 -51.70 63.27 28.00
N GLY A 110 -52.77 62.83 27.34
CA GLY A 110 -53.44 63.56 26.25
C GLY A 110 -53.09 63.13 24.82
N GLU A 111 -52.16 62.19 24.59
CA GLU A 111 -51.90 61.60 23.27
C GLU A 111 -52.72 60.32 23.05
N PRO A 112 -53.25 60.05 21.83
CA PRO A 112 -53.98 58.81 21.56
C PRO A 112 -53.04 57.61 21.61
N CYS A 113 -53.45 56.55 22.30
CA CYS A 113 -52.67 55.34 22.39
C CYS A 113 -52.44 54.70 21.00
N PRO A 114 -51.20 54.34 20.63
CA PRO A 114 -50.91 53.78 19.30
C PRO A 114 -51.49 52.36 19.08
N VAL A 115 -51.88 51.68 20.16
CA VAL A 115 -52.46 50.31 20.09
C VAL A 115 -53.98 50.34 19.91
N CYS A 116 -54.70 51.25 20.59
CA CYS A 116 -56.17 51.26 20.58
C CYS A 116 -56.81 52.63 20.25
N GLY A 117 -56.03 53.69 20.07
CA GLY A 117 -56.51 55.03 19.71
C GLY A 117 -57.21 55.81 20.82
N SER A 118 -57.30 55.27 22.04
CA SER A 118 -57.94 55.95 23.17
C SER A 118 -57.05 57.05 23.76
N TYR A 119 -57.68 58.16 24.16
CA TYR A 119 -57.02 59.29 24.85
C TYR A 119 -57.01 59.13 26.37
N HIS A 120 -57.78 58.18 26.92
CA HIS A 120 -57.90 57.93 28.35
C HIS A 120 -57.81 56.43 28.65
N HIS A 121 -56.83 56.05 29.47
CA HIS A 121 -56.69 54.71 30.03
C HIS A 121 -57.05 54.72 31.52
N ASN A 122 -57.70 53.65 32.00
CA ASN A 122 -57.98 53.49 33.42
C ASN A 122 -56.66 53.27 34.19
N LYS A 123 -56.16 54.31 34.86
CA LYS A 123 -54.91 54.29 35.64
C LYS A 123 -54.95 53.29 36.81
N GLU A 124 -56.13 52.92 37.31
CA GLU A 124 -56.28 51.98 38.44
C GLU A 124 -55.92 50.54 38.08
N ALA A 125 -56.15 50.12 36.83
CA ALA A 125 -55.77 48.78 36.35
C ALA A 125 -54.27 48.67 35.99
N SER A 126 -53.60 49.80 35.75
CA SER A 126 -52.19 49.89 35.34
C SER A 126 -51.22 49.95 36.54
N ALA A 127 -51.73 50.21 37.76
CA ALA A 127 -50.92 50.35 38.97
C ALA A 127 -50.40 49.02 39.56
N GLN A 128 -50.80 47.85 39.05
CA GLN A 128 -50.54 46.56 39.71
C GLN A 128 -49.21 45.88 39.31
N GLN A 129 -48.56 46.27 38.20
CA GLN A 129 -47.25 45.72 37.81
C GLN A 129 -46.42 46.78 37.07
N THR A 130 -45.50 47.43 37.80
CA THR A 130 -44.53 48.36 37.22
C THR A 130 -43.20 47.63 37.05
N TYR A 131 -42.77 47.46 35.79
CA TYR A 131 -41.47 46.89 35.44
C TYR A 131 -40.49 48.01 35.13
N THR A 132 -39.24 47.85 35.55
CA THR A 132 -38.14 48.74 35.19
C THR A 132 -37.62 48.45 33.77
N LEU A 133 -37.02 49.44 33.11
CA LEU A 133 -36.42 49.24 31.78
C LEU A 133 -35.36 48.13 31.78
N ALA A 134 -34.60 47.98 32.87
CA ALA A 134 -33.59 46.93 33.02
C ALA A 134 -34.22 45.52 33.06
N GLU A 135 -35.35 45.34 33.76
CA GLU A 135 -36.08 44.07 33.81
C GLU A 135 -36.67 43.70 32.44
N ILE A 136 -37.09 44.70 31.66
CA ILE A 136 -37.62 44.50 30.30
C ILE A 136 -36.50 44.06 29.35
N THR A 137 -35.34 44.72 29.37
CA THR A 137 -34.18 44.32 28.55
C THR A 137 -33.68 42.92 28.94
N GLN A 138 -33.63 42.60 30.24
CA GLN A 138 -33.26 41.26 30.69
C GLN A 138 -34.25 40.17 30.20
N ASN A 139 -35.54 40.50 30.11
CA ASN A 139 -36.53 39.58 29.57
C ASN A 139 -36.40 39.40 28.05
N GLU A 140 -36.08 40.46 27.31
CA GLU A 140 -35.77 40.38 25.86
C GLU A 140 -34.57 39.44 25.61
N GLU A 141 -33.51 39.56 26.42
CA GLU A 141 -32.36 38.65 26.36
C GLU A 141 -32.73 37.20 26.69
N LYS A 142 -33.55 36.98 27.73
CA LYS A 142 -34.05 35.64 28.08
C LYS A 142 -34.91 35.04 26.98
N LEU A 143 -35.75 35.85 26.31
CA LEU A 143 -36.52 35.38 25.16
C LEU A 143 -35.59 34.95 24.02
N ALA A 144 -34.63 35.80 23.64
CA ALA A 144 -33.66 35.48 22.59
C ALA A 144 -32.88 34.19 22.89
N GLN A 145 -32.42 34.02 24.14
CA GLN A 145 -31.74 32.81 24.58
C GLN A 145 -32.66 31.58 24.50
N SER A 146 -33.92 31.70 24.93
CA SER A 146 -34.88 30.60 24.86
C SER A 146 -35.25 30.21 23.42
N GLU A 147 -35.27 31.16 22.48
CA GLU A 147 -35.46 30.89 21.04
C GLU A 147 -34.26 30.17 20.43
N GLU A 148 -33.05 30.58 20.79
CA GLU A 148 -31.82 29.91 20.37
C GLU A 148 -31.75 28.48 20.93
N ASP A 149 -31.96 28.30 22.24
CA ASP A 149 -31.95 27.00 22.90
C ASP A 149 -32.98 26.04 22.27
N TYR A 150 -34.21 26.52 22.03
CA TYR A 150 -35.25 25.74 21.36
C TYR A 150 -34.83 25.30 19.94
N THR A 151 -34.27 26.23 19.17
CA THR A 151 -33.80 25.98 17.80
C THR A 151 -32.65 24.96 17.80
N GLN A 152 -31.66 25.12 18.69
CA GLN A 152 -30.54 24.20 18.83
C GLN A 152 -31.02 22.79 19.21
N VAL A 153 -31.96 22.66 20.15
CA VAL A 153 -32.50 21.36 20.56
C VAL A 153 -33.29 20.70 19.41
N LEU A 154 -34.03 21.48 18.61
CA LEU A 154 -34.70 20.97 17.40
C LEU A 154 -33.70 20.46 16.36
N GLU A 155 -32.62 21.20 16.10
CA GLU A 155 -31.57 20.76 15.17
C GLU A 155 -30.90 19.47 15.64
N GLN A 156 -30.57 19.35 16.93
CA GLN A 156 -29.99 18.13 17.48
C GLN A 156 -30.93 16.93 17.36
N LYS A 157 -32.23 17.12 17.60
CA LYS A 157 -33.25 16.09 17.36
C LYS A 157 -33.25 15.64 15.90
N GLN A 158 -33.22 16.57 14.95
CA GLN A 158 -33.19 16.24 13.52
C GLN A 158 -31.90 15.49 13.12
N LYS A 159 -30.74 15.91 13.64
CA LYS A 159 -29.45 15.24 13.41
C LYS A 159 -29.48 13.79 13.90
N VAL A 160 -29.98 13.55 15.12
CA VAL A 160 -30.10 12.18 15.67
C VAL A 160 -31.12 11.35 14.88
N ALA A 161 -32.24 11.93 14.46
CA ALA A 161 -33.24 11.24 13.64
C ALA A 161 -32.66 10.81 12.28
N ALA A 162 -31.90 11.69 11.61
CA ALA A 162 -31.22 11.37 10.36
C ALA A 162 -30.14 10.30 10.54
N ALA A 163 -29.37 10.35 11.64
CA ALA A 163 -28.38 9.34 11.97
C ALA A 163 -29.02 7.96 12.24
N LEU A 164 -30.16 7.92 12.94
CA LEU A 164 -30.93 6.70 13.15
C LEU A 164 -31.41 6.10 11.83
N GLU A 165 -31.98 6.92 10.94
CA GLU A 165 -32.46 6.46 9.64
C GLU A 165 -31.31 5.93 8.75
N SER A 166 -30.18 6.63 8.74
CA SER A 166 -28.97 6.15 8.06
C SER A 166 -28.49 4.82 8.62
N ASN A 167 -28.48 4.67 9.94
CA ASN A 167 -28.04 3.43 10.58
C ASN A 167 -29.01 2.26 10.35
N LYS A 168 -30.32 2.50 10.24
CA LYS A 168 -31.29 1.48 9.84
C LYS A 168 -31.04 0.95 8.43
N LYS A 169 -30.75 1.83 7.46
CA LYS A 169 -30.38 1.42 6.10
C LYS A 169 -29.09 0.61 6.07
N GLU A 170 -28.09 1.02 6.85
CA GLU A 170 -26.86 0.26 7.03
C GLU A 170 -27.13 -1.12 7.66
N GLN A 171 -28.00 -1.18 8.66
CA GLN A 171 -28.42 -2.43 9.31
C GLN A 171 -29.11 -3.39 8.34
N GLU A 172 -30.00 -2.91 7.47
CA GLU A 172 -30.64 -3.73 6.42
C GLU A 172 -29.59 -4.31 5.46
N ALA A 173 -28.63 -3.49 5.02
CA ALA A 173 -27.54 -3.96 4.16
C ALA A 173 -26.64 -5.00 4.87
N LEU A 174 -26.34 -4.79 6.15
CA LEU A 174 -25.58 -5.74 6.98
C LEU A 174 -26.37 -7.03 7.23
N TYR A 175 -27.69 -6.96 7.37
CA TYR A 175 -28.55 -8.13 7.51
C TYR A 175 -28.47 -9.03 6.27
N GLU A 176 -28.57 -8.45 5.07
CA GLU A 176 -28.44 -9.21 3.82
C GLU A 176 -27.05 -9.84 3.67
N LYS A 177 -25.98 -9.11 4.04
CA LYS A 177 -24.62 -9.68 4.07
C LYS A 177 -24.49 -10.83 5.05
N LYS A 178 -25.02 -10.67 6.27
CA LYS A 178 -25.04 -11.72 7.30
C LYS A 178 -25.79 -12.96 6.80
N LYS A 179 -26.95 -12.77 6.17
CA LYS A 179 -27.75 -13.87 5.61
C LYS A 179 -26.98 -14.63 4.53
N LYS A 180 -26.37 -13.94 3.57
CA LYS A 180 -25.53 -14.56 2.54
C LYS A 180 -24.33 -15.30 3.10
N ALA A 181 -23.64 -14.71 4.09
CA ALA A 181 -22.51 -15.36 4.75
C ALA A 181 -22.95 -16.63 5.50
N GLN A 182 -24.12 -16.60 6.16
CA GLN A 182 -24.70 -17.77 6.81
C GLN A 182 -25.10 -18.87 5.82
N GLU A 183 -25.72 -18.51 4.69
CA GLU A 183 -26.07 -19.47 3.63
C GLU A 183 -24.82 -20.12 3.03
N ASN A 184 -23.78 -19.33 2.72
CA ASN A 184 -22.50 -19.82 2.22
C ASN A 184 -21.81 -20.76 3.23
N PHE A 185 -21.78 -20.37 4.50
CA PHE A 185 -21.24 -21.20 5.57
C PHE A 185 -22.00 -22.53 5.70
N GLN A 186 -23.33 -22.53 5.62
CA GLN A 186 -24.13 -23.76 5.67
C GLN A 186 -23.84 -24.69 4.48
N VAL A 187 -23.70 -24.13 3.27
CA VAL A 187 -23.34 -24.91 2.08
C VAL A 187 -21.98 -25.57 2.25
N LEU A 188 -20.97 -24.81 2.68
CA LEU A 188 -19.62 -25.32 2.89
C LEU A 188 -19.54 -26.30 4.06
N SER A 189 -20.35 -26.11 5.12
CA SER A 189 -20.48 -27.05 6.22
C SER A 189 -20.99 -28.40 5.72
N ASN A 190 -22.07 -28.40 4.93
CA ASN A 190 -22.61 -29.64 4.37
C ASN A 190 -21.63 -30.30 3.38
N GLU A 191 -20.92 -29.50 2.57
CA GLU A 191 -19.89 -29.99 1.64
C GLU A 191 -18.71 -30.63 2.39
N CYS A 192 -18.29 -30.04 3.51
CA CYS A 192 -17.27 -30.60 4.39
C CYS A 192 -17.72 -31.90 5.05
N GLU A 193 -18.92 -31.93 5.66
CA GLU A 193 -19.46 -33.15 6.29
C GLU A 193 -19.56 -34.32 5.31
N THR A 194 -20.03 -34.05 4.10
CA THR A 194 -20.19 -35.08 3.06
C THR A 194 -18.85 -35.53 2.46
N THR A 195 -17.92 -34.61 2.19
CA THR A 195 -16.64 -34.93 1.56
C THR A 195 -15.68 -35.61 2.53
N LEU A 196 -15.64 -35.15 3.78
CA LEU A 196 -14.75 -35.68 4.81
C LEU A 196 -15.38 -36.84 5.60
N ALA A 197 -16.68 -37.08 5.42
CA ALA A 197 -17.45 -38.06 6.19
C ALA A 197 -17.31 -37.84 7.72
N ILE A 198 -17.33 -36.59 8.15
CA ILE A 198 -17.26 -36.17 9.55
C ILE A 198 -18.53 -35.44 9.98
N SER A 199 -18.74 -35.35 11.29
CA SER A 199 -19.68 -34.41 11.90
C SER A 199 -18.89 -33.18 12.36
N ILE A 200 -19.15 -32.01 11.75
CA ILE A 200 -18.41 -30.77 12.06
C ILE A 200 -18.69 -30.28 13.48
N ILE A 201 -19.81 -30.71 14.06
CA ILE A 201 -20.17 -30.44 15.46
C ILE A 201 -19.25 -31.21 16.42
N GLU A 202 -18.81 -32.41 16.04
CA GLU A 202 -18.01 -33.28 16.89
C GLU A 202 -16.51 -33.10 16.68
N ILE A 203 -16.09 -32.87 15.43
CA ILE A 203 -14.69 -32.77 15.03
C ILE A 203 -14.54 -31.59 14.07
N ASN A 204 -13.64 -30.66 14.41
CA ASN A 204 -13.29 -29.59 13.50
C ASN A 204 -12.61 -30.17 12.23
N PRO A 205 -13.05 -29.78 11.02
CA PRO A 205 -12.43 -30.21 9.77
C PRO A 205 -10.90 -30.06 9.71
N ASP A 206 -10.34 -29.01 10.29
CA ASP A 206 -8.88 -28.79 10.33
C ASP A 206 -8.17 -29.84 11.19
N THR A 207 -8.73 -30.15 12.37
CA THR A 207 -8.20 -31.24 13.22
C THR A 207 -8.28 -32.60 12.52
N TYR A 208 -9.37 -32.85 11.78
CA TYR A 208 -9.49 -34.07 10.98
C TYR A 208 -8.44 -34.15 9.87
N LEU A 209 -8.18 -33.04 9.16
CA LEU A 209 -7.13 -32.99 8.14
C LEU A 209 -5.74 -33.25 8.71
N GLN A 210 -5.42 -32.69 9.87
CA GLN A 210 -4.15 -32.94 10.55
C GLN A 210 -3.98 -34.44 10.87
N GLN A 211 -5.05 -35.10 11.36
CA GLN A 211 -5.03 -36.54 11.62
C GLN A 211 -4.85 -37.35 10.32
N LEU A 212 -5.51 -36.94 9.24
CA LEU A 212 -5.38 -37.58 7.93
C LEU A 212 -3.96 -37.42 7.37
N GLN A 213 -3.38 -36.22 7.45
CA GLN A 213 -1.99 -35.93 7.09
C GLN A 213 -1.01 -36.82 7.85
N GLU A 214 -1.13 -36.89 9.18
CA GLU A 214 -0.26 -37.73 10.01
C GLU A 214 -0.37 -39.22 9.67
N SER A 215 -1.59 -39.70 9.42
CA SER A 215 -1.84 -41.08 8.99
C SER A 215 -1.16 -41.37 7.65
N LEU A 216 -1.28 -40.44 6.71
CA LEU A 216 -0.74 -40.56 5.36
C LEU A 216 0.80 -40.53 5.38
N GLU A 217 1.41 -39.67 6.19
CA GLU A 217 2.87 -39.66 6.34
C GLU A 217 3.41 -40.95 6.98
N LYS A 218 2.71 -41.53 7.95
CA LYS A 218 3.08 -42.85 8.49
C LYS A 218 3.02 -43.95 7.40
N LYS A 219 2.01 -43.92 6.53
CA LYS A 219 1.91 -44.85 5.40
C LYS A 219 3.06 -44.66 4.41
N LYS A 220 3.40 -43.41 4.05
CA LYS A 220 4.55 -43.08 3.18
C LYS A 220 5.87 -43.55 3.75
N GLU A 221 6.10 -43.33 5.05
CA GLU A 221 7.33 -43.77 5.73
C GLU A 221 7.44 -45.30 5.72
N THR A 222 6.32 -45.99 5.92
CA THR A 222 6.25 -47.46 5.84
C THR A 222 6.61 -47.95 4.44
N ILE A 223 6.05 -47.36 3.39
CA ILE A 223 6.35 -47.70 1.99
C ILE A 223 7.81 -47.42 1.66
N THR A 224 8.32 -46.26 2.04
CA THR A 224 9.73 -45.88 1.77
C THR A 224 10.70 -46.84 2.47
N THR A 225 10.36 -47.27 3.68
CA THR A 225 11.13 -48.28 4.42
C THR A 225 11.04 -49.65 3.76
N ALA A 226 9.87 -50.02 3.24
CA ALA A 226 9.66 -51.26 2.49
C ALA A 226 10.46 -51.27 1.17
N GLU A 227 10.48 -50.17 0.41
CA GLU A 227 11.29 -50.01 -0.81
C GLU A 227 12.78 -50.19 -0.52
N LYS A 228 13.30 -49.55 0.53
CA LYS A 228 14.71 -49.70 0.97
C LYS A 228 15.04 -51.15 1.35
N LYS A 229 14.16 -51.81 2.11
CA LYS A 229 14.32 -53.21 2.49
C LYS A 229 14.28 -54.13 1.27
N GLN A 230 13.39 -53.87 0.31
CA GLN A 230 13.30 -54.68 -0.90
C GLN A 230 14.58 -54.61 -1.73
N ILE A 231 15.20 -53.43 -1.85
CA ILE A 231 16.50 -53.27 -2.53
C ILE A 231 17.60 -54.05 -1.80
N ALA A 232 17.63 -53.99 -0.47
CA ALA A 232 18.61 -54.73 0.33
C ALA A 232 18.46 -56.25 0.19
N VAL A 233 17.22 -56.77 0.31
CA VAL A 233 16.93 -58.21 0.19
C VAL A 233 17.23 -58.71 -1.23
N LYS A 234 16.90 -57.95 -2.27
CA LYS A 234 17.26 -58.30 -3.66
C LYS A 234 18.76 -58.45 -3.84
N LYS A 235 19.54 -57.50 -3.32
CA LYS A 235 21.00 -57.54 -3.38
C LYS A 235 21.56 -58.75 -2.61
N GLU A 236 21.05 -59.02 -1.40
CA GLU A 236 21.44 -60.19 -0.62
C GLU A 236 21.12 -61.51 -1.36
N THR A 237 19.99 -61.55 -2.04
CA THR A 237 19.53 -62.69 -2.85
C THR A 237 20.43 -62.90 -4.08
N GLU A 238 20.86 -61.83 -4.74
CA GLU A 238 21.84 -61.86 -5.83
C GLU A 238 23.21 -62.39 -5.35
N ASP A 239 23.73 -61.86 -4.24
CA ASP A 239 25.00 -62.27 -3.64
C ASP A 239 24.98 -63.76 -3.19
N LEU A 240 23.87 -64.20 -2.59
CA LEU A 240 23.65 -65.60 -2.18
C LEU A 240 23.61 -66.54 -3.39
N ASN A 241 22.90 -66.15 -4.46
CA ASN A 241 22.82 -66.93 -5.69
C ASN A 241 24.19 -67.05 -6.37
N GLU A 242 24.98 -65.98 -6.41
CA GLU A 242 26.34 -66.02 -6.96
C GLU A 242 27.23 -66.96 -6.12
N THR A 243 27.17 -66.84 -4.80
CA THR A 243 27.93 -67.71 -3.87
C THR A 243 27.54 -69.17 -4.02
N LEU A 244 26.25 -69.49 -4.15
CA LEU A 244 25.76 -70.84 -4.39
C LEU A 244 26.24 -71.39 -5.73
N SER A 245 26.19 -70.59 -6.80
CA SER A 245 26.70 -70.98 -8.13
C SER A 245 28.19 -71.30 -8.09
N GLN A 246 29.00 -70.47 -7.42
CA GLN A 246 30.43 -70.71 -7.26
C GLN A 246 30.71 -71.99 -6.47
N ARG A 247 29.98 -72.22 -5.37
CA ARG A 247 30.12 -73.43 -4.54
C ARG A 247 29.67 -74.69 -5.27
N GLN A 248 28.60 -74.63 -6.05
CA GLN A 248 28.19 -75.75 -6.91
C GLN A 248 29.26 -76.09 -7.95
N LYS A 249 29.85 -75.08 -8.61
CA LYS A 249 30.98 -75.29 -9.54
C LYS A 249 32.18 -75.92 -8.86
N GLN A 250 32.52 -75.49 -7.64
CA GLN A 250 33.61 -76.09 -6.85
C GLN A 250 33.30 -77.54 -6.46
N LEU A 251 32.07 -77.84 -6.03
CA LEU A 251 31.63 -79.20 -5.71
C LEU A 251 31.74 -80.12 -6.94
N GLN A 252 31.31 -79.63 -8.11
CA GLN A 252 31.35 -80.37 -9.37
C GLN A 252 32.81 -80.65 -9.79
N LYS A 253 33.69 -79.65 -9.70
CA LYS A 253 35.14 -79.83 -9.91
C LYS A 253 35.76 -80.84 -8.96
N ALA A 254 35.44 -80.76 -7.66
CA ALA A 254 35.94 -81.70 -6.66
C ALA A 254 35.43 -83.13 -6.90
N GLN A 255 34.19 -83.30 -7.39
CA GLN A 255 33.66 -84.59 -7.81
C GLN A 255 34.38 -85.13 -9.05
N GLU A 256 34.61 -84.30 -10.07
CA GLU A 256 35.38 -84.67 -11.26
C GLU A 256 36.82 -85.06 -10.90
N GLU A 257 37.47 -84.31 -10.01
CA GLU A 257 38.81 -84.64 -9.50
C GLU A 257 38.81 -85.94 -8.70
N LYS A 258 37.81 -86.19 -7.86
CA LYS A 258 37.66 -87.45 -7.13
C LYS A 258 37.53 -88.64 -8.08
N VAL A 259 36.74 -88.51 -9.15
CA VAL A 259 36.58 -89.55 -10.19
C VAL A 259 37.89 -89.77 -10.95
N LYS A 260 38.62 -88.69 -11.30
CA LYS A 260 39.94 -88.79 -11.94
C LYS A 260 40.94 -89.48 -11.03
N ILE A 261 41.01 -89.08 -9.76
CA ILE A 261 41.93 -89.66 -8.77
C ILE A 261 41.62 -91.14 -8.55
N SER A 262 40.33 -91.52 -8.44
CA SER A 262 39.96 -92.93 -8.32
C SER A 262 40.31 -93.73 -9.58
N ALA A 263 40.07 -93.18 -10.78
CA ALA A 263 40.44 -93.83 -12.03
C ALA A 263 41.96 -93.99 -12.18
N THR A 264 42.75 -92.99 -11.79
CA THR A 264 44.21 -93.10 -11.76
C THR A 264 44.68 -94.08 -10.70
N GLN A 265 44.03 -94.17 -9.55
CA GLN A 265 44.35 -95.16 -8.52
C GLN A 265 44.13 -96.57 -9.06
N THR A 266 43.02 -96.85 -9.76
CA THR A 266 42.75 -98.15 -10.39
C THR A 266 43.76 -98.46 -11.50
N ALA A 267 44.10 -97.49 -12.34
CA ALA A 267 45.09 -97.67 -13.41
C ALA A 267 46.53 -97.87 -12.90
N LEU A 268 46.91 -97.20 -11.80
CA LEU A 268 48.19 -97.42 -11.11
C LEU A 268 48.22 -98.77 -10.40
N GLN A 269 47.08 -99.26 -9.89
CA GLN A 269 46.94 -100.60 -9.33
C GLN A 269 47.16 -101.69 -10.40
N GLU A 270 46.68 -101.47 -11.63
CA GLU A 270 46.88 -102.39 -12.78
C GLU A 270 48.28 -102.30 -13.40
N GLN A 271 48.92 -101.13 -13.36
CA GLN A 271 50.29 -100.94 -13.88
C GLN A 271 51.38 -101.47 -12.94
N LEU A 272 51.05 -101.85 -11.71
CA LEU A 272 52.00 -102.43 -10.75
C LEU A 272 52.32 -103.92 -10.99
N ASP A 273 51.55 -104.62 -11.84
CA ASP A 273 51.73 -106.06 -12.08
C ASP A 273 52.66 -106.39 -13.26
N GLN A 274 52.97 -105.44 -14.15
CA GLN A 274 53.93 -105.66 -15.23
C GLN A 274 54.58 -104.35 -15.66
N LYS A 275 55.90 -104.19 -15.45
CA LYS A 275 56.88 -104.00 -16.54
C LYS A 275 58.30 -103.59 -16.15
N ASP A 276 59.11 -103.86 -17.17
CA ASP A 276 60.54 -103.82 -17.38
C ASP A 276 61.21 -102.43 -17.27
N HIS A 277 62.47 -102.43 -16.81
CA HIS A 277 63.24 -101.30 -16.30
C HIS A 277 63.57 -100.20 -17.33
N LYS A 278 63.45 -100.49 -18.64
CA LYS A 278 63.69 -99.53 -19.74
C LYS A 278 62.52 -98.59 -20.02
N GLU A 279 61.29 -99.00 -19.73
CA GLU A 279 60.09 -98.17 -19.95
C GLU A 279 59.94 -97.12 -18.83
N LEU A 280 60.36 -97.48 -17.61
CA LEU A 280 60.51 -96.62 -16.43
C LEU A 280 61.48 -95.45 -16.64
N LEU A 281 62.59 -95.64 -17.37
CA LEU A 281 63.55 -94.57 -17.67
C LEU A 281 62.99 -93.53 -18.66
N LYS A 282 62.17 -93.97 -19.63
CA LYS A 282 61.51 -93.07 -20.58
C LYS A 282 60.38 -92.29 -19.91
N GLN A 283 59.58 -92.96 -19.08
CA GLN A 283 58.56 -92.32 -18.22
C GLN A 283 59.18 -91.34 -17.22
N LYS A 284 60.34 -91.66 -16.65
CA LYS A 284 61.10 -90.73 -15.79
C LYS A 284 61.47 -89.44 -16.53
N SER A 285 61.97 -89.53 -17.76
CA SER A 285 62.29 -88.31 -18.55
C SER A 285 61.03 -87.48 -18.90
N GLN A 286 59.91 -88.13 -19.23
CA GLN A 286 58.64 -87.44 -19.51
C GLN A 286 58.03 -86.83 -18.24
N LEU A 287 58.21 -87.47 -17.08
CA LEU A 287 57.80 -86.95 -15.78
C LEU A 287 58.69 -85.79 -15.34
N GLU A 288 60.00 -85.83 -15.62
CA GLU A 288 60.93 -84.72 -15.37
C GLU A 288 60.60 -83.50 -16.23
N GLU A 289 60.25 -83.69 -17.51
CA GLU A 289 59.80 -82.62 -18.41
C GLU A 289 58.44 -82.04 -17.96
N ARG A 290 57.49 -82.89 -17.57
CA ARG A 290 56.22 -82.45 -16.98
C ARG A 290 56.42 -81.71 -15.67
N LEU A 291 57.33 -82.18 -14.81
CA LEU A 291 57.69 -81.50 -13.56
C LEU A 291 58.32 -80.13 -13.82
N ALA A 292 59.16 -80.00 -14.84
CA ALA A 292 59.73 -78.71 -15.25
C ALA A 292 58.62 -77.75 -15.73
N ASN A 293 57.72 -78.21 -16.59
CA ASN A 293 56.60 -77.41 -17.11
C ASN A 293 55.61 -77.00 -15.99
N ILE A 294 55.33 -77.92 -15.06
CA ILE A 294 54.49 -77.63 -13.87
C ILE A 294 55.19 -76.60 -12.97
N LYS A 295 56.52 -76.70 -12.76
CA LYS A 295 57.27 -75.70 -11.99
C LYS A 295 57.22 -74.31 -12.64
N GLU A 296 57.37 -74.21 -13.95
CA GLU A 296 57.21 -72.94 -14.68
C GLU A 296 55.79 -72.38 -14.51
N LYS A 297 54.75 -73.21 -14.64
CA LYS A 297 53.36 -72.79 -14.41
C LYS A 297 53.11 -72.33 -12.97
N ILE A 298 53.71 -72.98 -11.98
CA ILE A 298 53.61 -72.57 -10.57
C ILE A 298 54.25 -71.19 -10.36
N VAL A 299 55.41 -70.92 -10.97
CA VAL A 299 56.06 -69.60 -10.91
C VAL A 299 55.19 -68.55 -11.61
N TYR A 300 54.65 -68.86 -12.78
CA TYR A 300 53.73 -67.97 -13.50
C TYR A 300 52.47 -67.66 -12.70
N TYR A 301 51.82 -68.66 -12.10
CA TYR A 301 50.62 -68.44 -11.28
C TYR A 301 50.91 -67.69 -9.98
N LYS A 302 52.08 -67.87 -9.36
CA LYS A 302 52.51 -67.03 -8.23
C LYS A 302 52.69 -65.57 -8.62
N GLN A 303 53.28 -65.30 -9.79
CA GLN A 303 53.40 -63.93 -10.30
C GLN A 303 52.04 -63.30 -10.58
N GLN A 304 51.10 -64.05 -11.16
CA GLN A 304 49.72 -63.61 -11.38
C GLN A 304 48.97 -63.36 -10.06
N GLU A 305 49.15 -64.22 -9.05
CA GLU A 305 48.57 -64.05 -7.72
C GLU A 305 49.08 -62.77 -7.05
N GLU A 306 50.39 -62.51 -7.07
CA GLU A 306 50.96 -61.25 -6.56
C GLU A 306 50.44 -60.03 -7.33
N GLN A 307 50.23 -60.15 -8.64
CA GLN A 307 49.73 -59.05 -9.47
C GLN A 307 48.26 -58.74 -9.14
N LEU A 308 47.42 -59.77 -8.99
CA LEU A 308 46.03 -59.66 -8.57
C LEU A 308 45.89 -59.14 -7.13
N GLN A 309 46.77 -59.55 -6.22
CA GLN A 309 46.81 -59.01 -4.85
C GLN A 309 47.12 -57.51 -4.85
N ARG A 310 48.08 -57.06 -5.68
CA ARG A 310 48.39 -55.63 -5.85
C ARG A 310 47.22 -54.84 -6.44
N GLU A 311 46.52 -55.39 -7.45
CA GLU A 311 45.32 -54.76 -8.01
C GLU A 311 44.16 -54.70 -7.01
N SER A 312 43.94 -55.77 -6.25
CA SER A 312 42.91 -55.81 -5.20
C SER A 312 43.16 -54.76 -4.12
N ALA A 313 44.41 -54.63 -3.65
CA ALA A 313 44.80 -53.59 -2.70
C ALA A 313 44.56 -52.18 -3.26
N ARG A 314 44.94 -51.93 -4.52
CA ARG A 314 44.73 -50.66 -5.21
C ARG A 314 43.25 -50.30 -5.38
N LEU A 315 42.40 -51.29 -5.73
CA LEU A 315 40.96 -51.09 -5.86
C LEU A 315 40.31 -50.81 -4.51
N LYS A 316 40.77 -51.46 -3.45
CA LYS A 316 40.27 -51.24 -2.08
C LYS A 316 40.58 -49.83 -1.60
N GLU A 317 41.81 -49.36 -1.78
CA GLU A 317 42.22 -47.98 -1.46
C GLU A 317 41.42 -46.94 -2.27
N ARG A 318 41.20 -47.20 -3.57
CA ARG A 318 40.38 -46.32 -4.42
C ARG A 318 38.92 -46.24 -3.96
N ASN A 319 38.35 -47.36 -3.51
CA ASN A 319 36.99 -47.40 -2.99
C ASN A 319 36.89 -46.62 -1.67
N GLU A 320 37.85 -46.81 -0.75
CA GLU A 320 37.92 -46.03 0.50
C GLU A 320 38.03 -44.52 0.22
N GLN A 321 38.87 -44.10 -0.74
CA GLN A 321 38.95 -42.70 -1.16
C GLN A 321 37.62 -42.18 -1.74
N GLN A 322 36.95 -42.95 -2.61
CA GLN A 322 35.65 -42.56 -3.18
C GLN A 322 34.57 -42.46 -2.10
N GLN A 323 34.58 -43.34 -1.10
CA GLN A 323 33.63 -43.32 -0.01
C GLN A 323 33.84 -42.09 0.90
N GLN A 324 35.10 -41.72 1.17
CA GLN A 324 35.42 -40.48 1.87
C GLN A 324 34.98 -39.24 1.08
N GLN A 325 35.20 -39.21 -0.24
CA GLN A 325 34.74 -38.12 -1.12
C GLN A 325 33.22 -38.00 -1.13
N TYR A 326 32.50 -39.13 -1.20
CA TYR A 326 31.04 -39.15 -1.16
C TYR A 326 30.52 -38.58 0.17
N GLN A 327 31.08 -38.99 1.31
CA GLN A 327 30.71 -38.46 2.62
C GLN A 327 31.00 -36.96 2.73
N HIS A 328 32.13 -36.49 2.19
CA HIS A 328 32.45 -35.06 2.16
C HIS A 328 31.42 -34.29 1.30
N LEU A 329 31.11 -34.77 0.10
CA LEU A 329 30.13 -34.14 -0.79
C LEU A 329 28.73 -34.09 -0.16
N GLN A 330 28.32 -35.17 0.50
CA GLN A 330 27.04 -35.23 1.19
C GLN A 330 26.96 -34.21 2.34
N ARG A 331 28.03 -34.07 3.14
CA ARG A 331 28.11 -33.07 4.20
C ARG A 331 28.08 -31.64 3.65
N LYS A 332 28.79 -31.39 2.55
CA LYS A 332 28.80 -30.08 1.89
C LYS A 332 27.42 -29.74 1.32
N LEU A 333 26.69 -30.72 0.79
CA LEU A 333 25.33 -30.56 0.29
C LEU A 333 24.36 -30.25 1.43
N SER A 334 24.45 -30.94 2.57
CA SER A 334 23.62 -30.63 3.74
C SER A 334 23.91 -29.24 4.31
N GLU A 335 25.20 -28.87 4.44
CA GLU A 335 25.59 -27.53 4.89
C GLU A 335 25.08 -26.44 3.94
N THR A 336 25.17 -26.66 2.63
CA THR A 336 24.70 -25.69 1.63
C THR A 336 23.17 -25.57 1.66
N LYS A 337 22.45 -26.69 1.76
CA LYS A 337 21.00 -26.68 1.95
C LYS A 337 20.61 -25.93 3.20
N GLN A 338 21.26 -26.20 4.33
CA GLN A 338 20.99 -25.51 5.59
C GLN A 338 21.24 -24.01 5.47
N LYS A 339 22.36 -23.59 4.84
CA LYS A 339 22.64 -22.17 4.57
C LYS A 339 21.58 -21.52 3.69
N ILE A 340 21.09 -22.22 2.66
CA ILE A 340 20.00 -21.72 1.79
C ILE A 340 18.69 -21.60 2.57
N THR A 341 18.30 -22.65 3.31
CA THR A 341 17.08 -22.63 4.13
C THR A 341 17.14 -21.53 5.18
N GLN A 342 18.30 -21.35 5.81
CA GLN A 342 18.52 -20.31 6.81
C GLN A 342 18.51 -18.90 6.18
N ALA A 343 19.12 -18.73 5.00
CA ALA A 343 19.02 -17.48 4.25
C ALA A 343 17.58 -17.16 3.82
N ILE A 344 16.79 -18.18 3.48
CA ILE A 344 15.36 -18.03 3.15
C ILE A 344 14.56 -17.67 4.41
N SER A 345 14.79 -18.34 5.55
CA SER A 345 14.08 -18.06 6.81
C SER A 345 14.45 -16.72 7.43
N ASP A 346 15.70 -16.30 7.29
CA ASP A 346 16.20 -15.01 7.78
C ASP A 346 15.79 -13.86 6.84
N SER A 347 15.35 -14.18 5.61
CA SER A 347 14.81 -13.18 4.69
C SER A 347 13.39 -12.80 5.12
N SER A 348 13.09 -11.51 5.16
CA SER A 348 11.76 -10.95 5.42
C SER A 348 10.77 -11.17 4.25
N PHE A 349 11.08 -12.11 3.34
CA PHE A 349 10.51 -12.22 2.01
C PHE A 349 9.38 -13.28 1.99
N ASP A 350 8.19 -12.87 2.43
CA ASP A 350 6.99 -13.73 2.54
C ASP A 350 6.15 -13.78 1.23
N PHE A 351 6.84 -13.96 0.10
CA PHE A 351 6.20 -14.05 -1.21
C PHE A 351 6.30 -15.47 -1.77
N THR A 352 5.16 -16.13 -1.92
CA THR A 352 5.02 -17.39 -2.65
C THR A 352 5.06 -17.16 -4.16
N GLU A 353 5.46 -18.18 -4.93
CA GLU A 353 5.48 -18.10 -6.40
C GLU A 353 4.13 -17.65 -6.98
N ASN A 354 3.02 -18.08 -6.37
CA ASN A 354 1.68 -17.65 -6.76
C ASN A 354 1.45 -16.15 -6.53
N LYS A 355 1.87 -15.59 -5.38
CA LYS A 355 1.81 -14.14 -5.16
C LYS A 355 2.67 -13.38 -6.17
N MET A 356 3.85 -13.89 -6.52
CA MET A 356 4.69 -13.28 -7.56
C MET A 356 4.03 -13.31 -8.95
N ARG A 357 3.31 -14.39 -9.27
CA ARG A 357 2.53 -14.51 -10.52
C ARG A 357 1.29 -13.62 -10.54
N GLU A 358 0.67 -13.38 -9.39
CA GLU A 358 -0.44 -12.43 -9.25
C GLU A 358 0.02 -10.97 -9.36
N MET A 359 1.26 -10.65 -8.99
CA MET A 359 1.85 -9.31 -9.11
C MET A 359 2.42 -9.01 -10.51
N LEU A 360 2.56 -10.02 -11.38
CA LEU A 360 3.09 -9.88 -12.75
C LEU A 360 2.27 -8.92 -13.65
N PRO A 361 0.93 -8.89 -13.59
CA PRO A 361 0.11 -7.90 -14.31
C PRO A 361 0.26 -6.47 -13.77
N GLU A 362 0.65 -6.30 -12.50
CA GLU A 362 0.82 -5.00 -11.83
C GLU A 362 2.15 -4.32 -12.21
N LEU A 363 3.06 -5.01 -12.91
CA LEU A 363 4.29 -4.42 -13.48
C LEU A 363 4.00 -3.20 -14.36
N ASN A 364 2.86 -3.19 -15.06
CA ASN A 364 2.44 -2.06 -15.90
C ASN A 364 2.05 -0.81 -15.10
N GLN A 365 1.80 -0.96 -13.78
CA GLN A 365 1.46 0.14 -12.88
C GLN A 365 2.70 0.74 -12.19
N LEU A 366 3.85 0.09 -12.33
CA LEU A 366 5.08 0.45 -11.61
C LEU A 366 5.61 1.83 -12.03
N GLU A 367 5.51 2.15 -13.32
CA GLU A 367 5.90 3.46 -13.87
C GLU A 367 5.00 4.58 -13.33
N ASN A 368 3.68 4.34 -13.30
CA ASN A 368 2.71 5.30 -12.75
C ASN A 368 2.89 5.49 -11.23
N LEU A 369 3.13 4.41 -10.49
CA LEU A 369 3.38 4.48 -9.04
C LEU A 369 4.71 5.19 -8.74
N GLN A 370 5.74 5.00 -9.57
CA GLN A 370 6.99 5.75 -9.47
C GLN A 370 6.76 7.25 -9.69
N GLU A 371 6.00 7.64 -10.72
CA GLU A 371 5.62 9.04 -10.95
C GLU A 371 4.86 9.63 -9.75
N ILE A 372 3.90 8.91 -9.19
CA ILE A 372 3.15 9.35 -8.00
C ILE A 372 4.09 9.52 -6.79
N ILE A 373 5.02 8.59 -6.57
CA ILE A 373 5.98 8.66 -5.47
C ILE A 373 6.94 9.84 -5.66
N GLU A 374 7.45 10.05 -6.87
CA GLU A 374 8.32 11.18 -7.18
C GLU A 374 7.59 12.51 -7.00
N GLN A 375 6.33 12.60 -7.45
CA GLN A 375 5.50 13.77 -7.24
C GLN A 375 5.28 14.03 -5.75
N TYR A 376 4.89 13.01 -4.98
CA TYR A 376 4.71 13.14 -3.53
C TYR A 376 6.00 13.57 -2.81
N GLN A 377 7.15 12.99 -3.18
CA GLN A 377 8.44 13.38 -2.62
C GLN A 377 8.82 14.83 -2.96
N SER A 378 8.48 15.30 -4.17
CA SER A 378 8.69 16.68 -4.58
C SER A 378 7.82 17.66 -3.78
N GLU A 379 6.55 17.33 -3.58
CA GLU A 379 5.60 18.13 -2.79
C GLU A 379 5.99 18.16 -1.30
N TYR A 380 6.45 17.02 -0.77
CA TYR A 380 6.96 16.92 0.59
C TYR A 380 8.20 17.80 0.79
N LYS A 381 9.18 17.75 -0.12
CA LYS A 381 10.37 18.60 -0.07
C LYS A 381 10.02 20.09 -0.18
N TYR A 382 9.11 20.44 -1.07
CA TYR A 382 8.61 21.82 -1.20
C TYR A 382 7.97 22.31 0.10
N THR A 383 7.12 21.49 0.71
CA THR A 383 6.45 21.83 1.98
C THR A 383 7.44 21.94 3.13
N GLN A 384 8.44 21.05 3.19
CA GLN A 384 9.51 21.11 4.19
C GLN A 384 10.36 22.37 4.04
N GLN A 385 10.69 22.75 2.81
CA GLN A 385 11.40 23.99 2.52
C GLN A 385 10.57 25.20 2.95
N ARG A 386 9.28 25.24 2.61
CA ARG A 386 8.36 26.32 3.03
C ARG A 386 8.26 26.44 4.55
N LEU A 387 8.24 25.31 5.26
CA LEU A 387 8.30 25.28 6.72
C LEU A 387 9.61 25.87 7.24
N SER A 388 10.76 25.53 6.63
CA SER A 388 12.04 26.11 7.02
C SER A 388 12.07 27.62 6.81
N GLU A 389 11.60 28.12 5.66
CA GLU A 389 11.50 29.55 5.35
C GLU A 389 10.60 30.30 6.36
N LEU A 390 9.47 29.70 6.76
CA LEU A 390 8.59 30.27 7.79
C LEU A 390 9.23 30.25 9.19
N THR A 391 10.09 29.26 9.46
CA THR A 391 10.81 29.16 10.73
C THR A 391 11.90 30.23 10.80
N ASP A 392 12.62 30.45 9.70
CA ASP A 392 13.60 31.53 9.56
C ASP A 392 12.92 32.90 9.65
N PHE A 393 11.76 33.08 9.03
CA PHE A 393 10.96 34.31 9.13
C PHE A 393 10.56 34.64 10.58
N LYS A 394 10.27 33.62 11.40
CA LYS A 394 10.00 33.80 12.84
C LYS A 394 11.24 34.18 13.65
N GLN A 395 12.45 33.87 13.17
CA GLN A 395 13.71 34.19 13.85
C GLN A 395 14.28 35.55 13.44
N THR A 396 13.92 36.07 12.25
CA THR A 396 14.21 37.46 11.88
C THR A 396 13.50 38.42 12.84
N LYS A 397 14.27 39.22 13.57
CA LYS A 397 13.74 40.33 14.37
C LYS A 397 12.90 41.23 13.47
N ALA A 398 11.68 41.55 13.91
CA ALA A 398 10.82 42.50 13.25
C ALA A 398 11.61 43.81 13.02
N PRO A 399 11.57 44.39 11.81
CA PRO A 399 12.23 45.66 11.55
C PRO A 399 11.68 46.72 12.50
N ASP A 400 12.56 47.58 13.00
CA ASP A 400 12.20 48.67 13.90
C ASP A 400 11.25 49.63 13.19
N LEU A 401 9.97 49.54 13.54
CA LEU A 401 8.91 50.32 12.92
C LEU A 401 9.01 51.79 13.31
N GLU A 402 9.62 52.12 14.44
CA GLU A 402 9.78 53.50 14.90
C GLU A 402 10.80 54.25 14.02
N ASP A 403 11.97 53.65 13.76
CA ASP A 403 13.01 54.21 12.85
C ASP A 403 12.51 54.34 11.40
N LEU A 404 11.72 53.38 10.92
CA LEU A 404 11.12 53.43 9.58
C LEU A 404 10.02 54.50 9.49
N GLN A 405 9.21 54.67 10.53
CA GLN A 405 8.16 55.68 10.58
C GLN A 405 8.75 57.09 10.66
N GLU A 406 9.83 57.28 11.42
CA GLU A 406 10.59 58.55 11.48
C GLU A 406 11.19 58.89 10.10
N LYS A 407 11.77 57.91 9.40
CA LYS A 407 12.28 58.09 8.03
C LYS A 407 11.18 58.40 7.02
N SER A 408 10.01 57.80 7.15
CA SER A 408 8.85 58.07 6.29
C SER A 408 8.32 59.48 6.50
N GLN A 409 8.17 59.92 7.75
CA GLN A 409 7.73 61.28 8.08
C GLN A 409 8.72 62.33 7.55
N LEU A 410 10.02 62.12 7.73
CA LEU A 410 11.06 62.99 7.17
C LEU A 410 11.02 63.06 5.64
N ALA A 411 10.64 61.96 4.97
CA ALA A 411 10.49 61.93 3.52
C ALA A 411 9.22 62.67 3.06
N GLU A 412 8.10 62.51 3.78
CA GLU A 412 6.84 63.22 3.52
C GLU A 412 6.99 64.73 3.71
N GLU A 413 7.61 65.19 4.80
CA GLU A 413 7.89 66.61 5.04
C GLU A 413 8.74 67.23 3.91
N LYS A 414 9.77 66.50 3.45
CA LYS A 414 10.59 66.93 2.30
C LYS A 414 9.77 67.00 1.01
N LEU A 415 8.85 66.06 0.81
CA LEU A 415 8.00 66.01 -0.38
C LEU A 415 6.99 67.16 -0.39
N GLU A 416 6.36 67.47 0.74
CA GLU A 416 5.46 68.63 0.87
C GLU A 416 6.20 69.96 0.67
N ALA A 417 7.40 70.09 1.23
CA ALA A 417 8.25 71.27 1.01
C ALA A 417 8.61 71.45 -0.48
N MET A 418 8.94 70.35 -1.17
CA MET A 418 9.22 70.37 -2.61
C MET A 418 7.98 70.70 -3.45
N GLN A 419 6.81 70.14 -3.11
CA GLN A 419 5.55 70.44 -3.79
C GLN A 419 5.15 71.91 -3.62
N THR A 420 5.30 72.46 -2.42
CA THR A 420 5.02 73.88 -2.14
C THR A 420 5.95 74.78 -2.96
N SER A 421 7.24 74.44 -3.02
CA SER A 421 8.20 75.16 -3.85
C SER A 421 7.88 75.07 -5.35
N LEU A 422 7.43 73.90 -5.82
CA LEU A 422 7.01 73.70 -7.21
C LEU A 422 5.82 74.59 -7.58
N ILE A 423 4.79 74.63 -6.71
CA ILE A 423 3.59 75.45 -6.92
C ILE A 423 3.97 76.94 -6.97
N GLN A 424 4.77 77.42 -6.01
CA GLN A 424 5.25 78.80 -6.00
C GLN A 424 6.00 79.15 -7.30
N LYS A 425 6.89 78.26 -7.77
CA LYS A 425 7.60 78.46 -9.04
C LYS A 425 6.68 78.46 -10.24
N GLN A 426 5.64 77.62 -10.26
CA GLN A 426 4.64 77.61 -11.33
C GLN A 426 3.79 78.90 -11.35
N GLU A 427 3.42 79.43 -10.18
CA GLU A 427 2.69 80.70 -10.08
C GLU A 427 3.53 81.87 -10.60
N VAL A 428 4.80 81.95 -10.19
CA VAL A 428 5.74 82.96 -10.70
C VAL A 428 5.91 82.82 -12.21
N TRP A 429 6.04 81.60 -12.73
CA TRP A 429 6.16 81.36 -14.16
C TRP A 429 4.91 81.80 -14.93
N ARG A 430 3.71 81.47 -14.45
CA ARG A 430 2.43 81.92 -15.05
C ARG A 430 2.29 83.44 -15.04
N SER A 431 2.66 84.08 -13.92
CA SER A 431 2.64 85.54 -13.78
C SER A 431 3.59 86.21 -14.78
N ASN A 432 4.81 85.68 -14.92
CA ASN A 432 5.78 86.17 -15.88
C ASN A 432 5.31 85.98 -17.33
N GLN A 433 4.69 84.84 -17.65
CA GLN A 433 4.14 84.59 -18.97
C GLN A 433 3.01 85.56 -19.31
N LYS A 434 2.11 85.83 -18.36
CA LYS A 434 1.04 86.82 -18.52
C LYS A 434 1.61 88.22 -18.73
N THR A 435 2.59 88.62 -17.92
CA THR A 435 3.27 89.92 -18.07
C THR A 435 3.92 90.07 -19.44
N LEU A 436 4.49 88.99 -19.98
CA LEU A 436 5.11 88.98 -21.30
C LEU A 436 4.07 89.09 -22.43
N GLN A 437 2.90 88.44 -22.28
CA GLN A 437 1.77 88.60 -23.20
C GLN A 437 1.20 90.02 -23.16
N ASP A 438 1.00 90.58 -21.96
CA ASP A 438 0.50 91.96 -21.78
C ASP A 438 1.49 92.95 -22.41
N PHE A 439 2.80 92.74 -22.23
CA PHE A 439 3.83 93.53 -22.88
C PHE A 439 3.78 93.43 -24.41
N GLN A 440 3.61 92.23 -24.98
CA GLN A 440 3.46 92.04 -26.42
C GLN A 440 2.22 92.76 -26.98
N GLN A 441 1.08 92.65 -26.31
CA GLN A 441 -0.14 93.35 -26.71
C GLN A 441 0.02 94.87 -26.66
N LEU A 442 0.63 95.40 -25.59
CA LEU A 442 0.93 96.82 -25.47
C LEU A 442 1.90 97.30 -26.55
N TYR A 443 2.88 96.48 -26.90
CA TYR A 443 3.85 96.77 -27.96
C TYR A 443 3.18 96.82 -29.34
N GLU A 444 2.33 95.84 -29.67
CA GLU A 444 1.55 95.82 -30.91
C GLU A 444 0.58 97.02 -31.00
N ALA A 445 -0.15 97.31 -29.92
CA ALA A 445 -1.04 98.46 -29.86
C ALA A 445 -0.29 99.79 -30.03
N ASN A 446 0.94 99.89 -29.50
CA ASN A 446 1.79 101.05 -29.71
C ASN A 446 2.23 101.17 -31.19
N GLN A 447 2.58 100.05 -31.84
CA GLN A 447 2.89 100.05 -33.27
C GLN A 447 1.71 100.52 -34.11
N THR A 448 0.50 100.04 -33.85
CA THR A 448 -0.70 100.50 -34.56
C THR A 448 -0.91 102.00 -34.36
N LYS A 449 -0.75 102.51 -33.13
CA LYS A 449 -0.84 103.97 -32.88
C LYS A 449 0.25 104.76 -33.59
N MET A 450 1.46 104.22 -33.71
CA MET A 450 2.54 104.84 -34.49
C MET A 450 2.23 104.85 -35.98
N GLU A 451 1.61 103.80 -36.51
CA GLU A 451 1.11 103.74 -37.89
C GLU A 451 -0.01 104.75 -38.14
N GLU A 452 -1.01 104.83 -37.25
CA GLU A 452 -2.06 105.84 -37.30
C GLU A 452 -1.48 107.27 -37.25
N MET A 453 -0.49 107.51 -36.39
CA MET A 453 0.20 108.80 -36.30
C MET A 453 0.98 109.11 -37.58
N SER A 454 1.62 108.11 -38.20
CA SER A 454 2.29 108.24 -39.50
C SER A 454 1.29 108.55 -40.62
N GLN A 455 0.13 107.89 -40.63
CA GLN A 455 -0.94 108.17 -41.59
C GLN A 455 -1.52 109.57 -41.40
N MET A 456 -1.76 110.00 -40.16
CA MET A 456 -2.19 111.38 -39.88
C MET A 456 -1.14 112.40 -40.33
N LYS A 457 0.15 112.10 -40.13
CA LYS A 457 1.24 112.94 -40.63
C LYS A 457 1.21 113.03 -42.16
N GLN A 458 1.06 111.90 -42.87
CA GLN A 458 0.90 111.90 -44.33
C GLN A 458 -0.34 112.68 -44.78
N LEU A 459 -1.45 112.55 -44.07
CA LEU A 459 -2.69 113.27 -44.40
C LEU A 459 -2.53 114.78 -44.19
N ALA A 460 -1.85 115.21 -43.13
CA ALA A 460 -1.52 116.61 -42.87
C ALA A 460 -0.55 117.17 -43.92
N GLU A 461 0.49 116.41 -44.31
CA GLU A 461 1.41 116.75 -45.41
C GLU A 461 0.65 116.88 -46.74
N THR A 462 -0.32 115.99 -47.00
CA THR A 462 -1.18 116.03 -48.20
C THR A 462 -2.15 117.21 -48.18
N MET A 463 -2.77 117.53 -47.03
CA MET A 463 -3.66 118.68 -46.88
C MET A 463 -2.91 120.01 -47.08
N ASN A 464 -1.71 120.12 -46.51
CA ASN A 464 -0.87 121.32 -46.61
C ASN A 464 -0.16 121.47 -47.96
N GLY A 465 -0.29 120.49 -48.88
CA GLY A 465 0.28 120.55 -50.22
C GLY A 465 1.78 120.23 -50.30
N ASP A 466 2.32 119.55 -49.30
CA ASP A 466 3.71 119.05 -49.27
C ASP A 466 3.75 117.58 -49.74
N ASN A 467 3.06 117.31 -50.85
CA ASN A 467 2.97 116.01 -51.53
C ASN A 467 3.72 116.06 -52.88
N LEU A 468 3.98 114.90 -53.51
CA LEU A 468 4.77 114.80 -54.75
C LEU A 468 4.25 115.68 -55.91
N GLU A 469 2.93 115.94 -55.94
CA GLU A 469 2.30 116.81 -56.94
C GLU A 469 2.25 118.30 -56.52
N ARG A 470 2.72 118.63 -55.31
CA ARG A 470 2.78 119.98 -54.71
C ARG A 470 1.49 120.78 -54.86
N MET A 471 0.37 120.10 -54.68
CA MET A 471 -0.97 120.68 -54.78
C MET A 471 -1.74 120.41 -53.49
N GLY A 472 -1.98 121.46 -52.70
CA GLY A 472 -2.88 121.42 -51.55
C GLY A 472 -4.35 121.46 -51.97
N ILE A 473 -5.25 120.97 -51.12
CA ILE A 473 -6.69 120.84 -51.40
C ILE A 473 -7.31 122.18 -51.85
N GLU A 474 -6.92 123.30 -51.24
CA GLU A 474 -7.39 124.63 -51.63
C GLU A 474 -7.10 124.94 -53.10
N ARG A 475 -5.93 124.51 -53.61
CA ARG A 475 -5.51 124.75 -54.99
C ARG A 475 -6.23 123.81 -55.97
N TYR A 476 -6.50 122.56 -55.59
CA TYR A 476 -7.30 121.62 -56.38
C TYR A 476 -8.77 122.07 -56.50
N VAL A 477 -9.37 122.54 -55.41
CA VAL A 477 -10.75 123.07 -55.41
C VAL A 477 -10.84 124.35 -56.25
N LEU A 478 -9.85 125.26 -56.16
CA LEU A 478 -9.78 126.44 -57.02
C LEU A 478 -9.64 126.11 -58.51
N GLN A 479 -8.84 125.10 -58.86
CA GLN A 479 -8.68 124.68 -60.26
C GLN A 479 -9.96 124.03 -60.81
N THR A 480 -10.70 123.29 -59.97
CA THR A 480 -11.98 122.67 -60.35
C THR A 480 -13.09 123.72 -60.52
N PHE A 481 -13.10 124.79 -59.71
CA PHE A 481 -14.05 125.89 -59.85
C PHE A 481 -13.77 126.79 -61.06
N LEU A 482 -12.50 127.01 -61.43
CA LEU A 482 -12.12 127.84 -62.58
C LEU A 482 -12.26 127.14 -63.94
N LEU A 483 -12.46 125.81 -63.97
CA LEU A 483 -12.71 125.01 -65.18
C LEU A 483 -14.20 124.93 -65.58
N LYS A 484 -15.12 125.53 -64.81
CA LYS A 484 -16.52 125.75 -65.21
C LYS A 484 -16.77 127.23 -65.48
N PHE A 485 -16.33 127.68 -66.65
CA PHE A 485 -16.92 128.79 -67.40
C PHE A 485 -17.33 128.27 -68.78
#